data_AF-A0A3P3FZZ1-F1
#
_entry.id   AF-A0A3P3FZZ1-F1
#
_cell.length_a   1.000
_cell.length_b   1.000
_cell.length_c   1.000
_cell.angle_alpha   90.00
_cell.angle_beta   90.00
_cell.angle_gamma   90.00
#
_symmetry.space_group_name_H-M   'P 1'
#
loop_
_entity.id
_entity.type
_entity.pdbx_description
1 polymer ?
#
loop_
_entity_poly.entity_id
_entity_poly.type
_entity_poly.pdbx_seq_one_letter_code
_entity_poly.pdbx_strand_id
1 'polypeptide(L)'
;MHVRQNAGTFHPLLAFLCMSRAVQPPILPEGSPDRDVNCEVALEAAVKALVTASEAQGWTPRETSAALLKIAMERARQFGLVPAEPPWWGAQRGILIACAALLFLQCAAIVWWVLR
;
A
#
# COMPACT_ATOMS: atom_id res chain seq x y z
N MET A 1 -8.12 -11.00 -44.10
CA MET A 1 -7.08 -11.86 -43.50
C MET A 1 -5.72 -11.17 -43.62
N HIS A 2 -5.03 -10.99 -42.48
CA HIS A 2 -3.61 -10.60 -42.27
C HIS A 2 -3.16 -9.24 -42.83
N VAL A 3 -3.13 -8.15 -42.05
CA VAL A 3 -2.17 -7.80 -40.95
C VAL A 3 -0.71 -7.98 -41.37
N ARG A 4 -0.04 -6.88 -41.76
CA ARG A 4 1.41 -6.72 -41.65
C ARG A 4 1.71 -5.87 -40.42
N GLN A 5 2.12 -6.53 -39.34
CA GLN A 5 2.77 -5.89 -38.21
C GLN A 5 4.20 -5.54 -38.62
N ASN A 6 4.52 -4.24 -38.69
CA ASN A 6 5.90 -3.78 -38.71
C ASN A 6 6.50 -4.06 -37.33
N ALA A 7 7.22 -5.18 -37.22
CA ALA A 7 8.02 -5.52 -36.06
C ALA A 7 9.22 -4.56 -35.99
N GLY A 8 9.02 -3.43 -35.31
CA GLY A 8 10.12 -2.63 -34.80
C GLY A 8 10.94 -3.49 -33.85
N THR A 9 12.22 -3.67 -34.16
CA THR A 9 13.17 -4.45 -33.39
C THR A 9 13.36 -3.83 -32.00
N PHE A 10 12.60 -4.32 -31.02
CA PHE A 10 12.77 -3.99 -29.60
C PHE A 10 14.18 -4.45 -29.15
N HIS A 11 15.14 -3.53 -29.21
CA HIS A 11 16.49 -3.78 -28.71
C HIS A 11 16.43 -3.84 -27.17
N PRO A 12 16.81 -4.94 -26.53
CA PRO A 12 16.77 -5.10 -25.07
C PRO A 12 17.64 -4.06 -24.34
N LEU A 13 18.63 -3.47 -25.02
CA LEU A 13 19.50 -2.42 -24.49
C LEU A 13 18.80 -1.05 -24.36
N LEU A 14 17.81 -0.74 -25.20
CA LEU A 14 17.02 0.50 -25.10
C LEU A 14 15.99 0.41 -23.96
N ALA A 15 15.43 -0.77 -23.72
CA ALA A 15 14.58 -1.01 -22.55
C ALA A 15 15.35 -0.83 -21.23
N PHE A 16 16.63 -1.22 -21.20
CA PHE A 16 17.47 -1.07 -20.01
C PHE A 16 17.84 0.39 -19.71
N LEU A 17 18.10 1.21 -20.73
CA LEU A 17 18.43 2.62 -20.56
C LEU A 17 17.22 3.50 -20.19
N CYS A 18 16.00 3.10 -20.56
CA CYS A 18 14.78 3.77 -20.08
C CYS A 18 14.49 3.57 -18.58
N MET A 19 15.11 2.58 -17.93
CA MET A 19 14.79 2.20 -16.54
C MET A 19 15.46 3.05 -15.47
N SER A 20 16.34 3.98 -15.82
CA SER A 20 17.06 4.81 -14.84
C SER A 20 16.85 6.30 -15.08
N ARG A 21 15.59 6.75 -14.98
CA ARG A 21 15.38 8.16 -14.60
C ARG A 21 15.88 8.28 -13.16
N ALA A 22 17.04 8.91 -12.98
CA ALA A 22 17.72 8.97 -11.70
C ALA A 22 16.79 9.59 -10.65
N VAL A 23 16.47 8.80 -9.60
CA VAL A 23 15.82 9.32 -8.39
C VAL A 23 16.76 10.38 -7.83
N GLN A 24 16.27 11.60 -7.69
CA GLN A 24 17.11 12.68 -7.17
C GLN A 24 17.44 12.41 -5.69
N PRO A 25 18.66 12.76 -5.24
CA PRO A 25 19.00 12.63 -3.83
C PRO A 25 18.11 13.55 -2.98
N PRO A 26 17.90 13.22 -1.69
CA PRO A 26 17.19 14.11 -0.77
C PRO A 26 17.85 15.49 -0.75
N ILE A 27 17.05 16.54 -0.99
CA ILE A 27 17.53 17.93 -1.02
C ILE A 27 17.74 18.45 0.41
N LEU A 28 16.90 18.00 1.35
CA LEU A 28 16.91 18.44 2.74
C LEU A 28 17.79 17.56 3.63
N PRO A 29 18.47 18.14 4.63
CA PRO A 29 19.33 17.42 5.57
C PRO A 29 18.51 16.50 6.48
N GLU A 30 19.16 15.45 6.99
CA GLU A 30 18.56 14.54 7.97
C GLU A 30 18.04 15.31 9.20
N GLY A 31 16.80 14.99 9.63
CA GLY A 31 16.12 15.65 10.74
C GLY A 31 15.24 16.84 10.35
N SER A 32 15.27 17.30 9.09
CA SER A 32 14.32 18.32 8.62
C SER A 32 12.88 17.75 8.59
N PRO A 33 11.89 18.46 9.15
CA PRO A 33 10.50 17.98 9.23
C PRO A 33 9.88 17.76 7.86
N ASP A 34 10.29 18.53 6.84
CA ASP A 34 9.75 18.44 5.47
C ASP A 34 10.53 17.48 4.56
N ARG A 35 11.51 16.74 5.11
CA ARG A 35 12.39 15.87 4.31
C ARG A 35 11.64 14.68 3.73
N ASP A 36 10.69 14.13 4.48
CA ASP A 36 9.83 13.03 4.05
C ASP A 36 8.98 13.41 2.82
N VAL A 37 8.32 14.58 2.86
CA VAL A 37 7.53 15.12 1.76
C VAL A 37 8.41 15.37 0.53
N ASN A 38 9.62 15.88 0.73
CA ASN A 38 10.57 16.07 -0.38
C ASN A 38 10.98 14.75 -1.03
N CYS A 39 11.28 13.73 -0.22
CA CYS A 39 11.61 12.39 -0.72
C CYS A 39 10.43 11.76 -1.48
N GLU A 40 9.19 11.96 -1.01
CA GLU A 40 7.98 11.47 -1.66
C GLU A 40 7.83 12.06 -3.07
N VAL A 41 7.90 13.39 -3.20
CA VAL A 41 7.81 14.08 -4.50
C VAL A 41 8.93 13.65 -5.46
N ALA A 42 10.15 13.47 -4.94
CA ALA A 42 11.28 12.99 -5.74
C ALA A 42 11.08 11.56 -6.26
N LEU A 43 10.42 10.70 -5.48
CA LEU A 43 10.13 9.31 -5.86
C LEU A 43 8.90 9.17 -6.75
N GLU A 44 7.90 10.05 -6.63
CA GLU A 44 6.62 9.97 -7.36
C GLU A 44 6.84 9.91 -8.88
N ALA A 45 7.72 10.76 -9.42
CA ALA A 45 8.02 10.77 -10.85
C ALA A 45 8.62 9.45 -11.34
N ALA A 46 9.46 8.80 -10.52
CA ALA A 46 10.07 7.51 -10.84
C ALA A 46 9.04 6.37 -10.76
N VAL A 47 8.18 6.37 -9.74
CA VAL A 47 7.09 5.39 -9.60
C VAL A 47 6.10 5.52 -10.75
N LYS A 48 5.72 6.74 -11.13
CA LYS A 48 4.82 6.98 -12.27
C LYS A 48 5.41 6.44 -13.58
N ALA A 49 6.69 6.70 -13.84
CA ALA A 49 7.37 6.17 -15.02
C ALA A 49 7.40 4.64 -15.03
N LEU A 50 7.63 4.01 -13.87
CA LEU A 50 7.58 2.56 -13.72
C LEU A 50 6.18 2.00 -14.01
N VAL A 51 5.13 2.61 -13.46
CA VAL A 51 3.74 2.18 -13.71
C VAL A 51 3.39 2.28 -15.18
N THR A 52 3.70 3.41 -15.83
CA THR A 52 3.46 3.60 -17.27
C THR A 52 4.24 2.58 -18.11
N ALA A 53 5.48 2.26 -17.73
CA ALA A 53 6.26 1.24 -18.41
C ALA A 53 5.66 -0.17 -18.23
N SER A 54 5.17 -0.50 -17.04
CA SER A 54 4.49 -1.78 -16.78
C SER A 54 3.19 -1.91 -17.58
N GLU A 55 2.37 -0.86 -17.64
CA GLU A 55 1.14 -0.81 -18.43
C GLU A 55 1.42 -0.98 -19.93
N ALA A 56 2.49 -0.36 -20.44
CA ALA A 56 2.93 -0.54 -21.84
C ALA A 56 3.32 -1.99 -22.15
N GLN A 57 3.73 -2.76 -21.14
CA GLN A 57 4.03 -4.19 -21.23
C GLN A 57 2.81 -5.09 -20.97
N GLY A 58 1.61 -4.50 -20.86
CA GLY A 58 0.35 -5.22 -20.70
C GLY A 58 -0.03 -5.55 -19.26
N TRP A 59 0.68 -5.02 -18.26
CA TRP A 59 0.29 -5.20 -16.86
C TRP A 59 -0.94 -4.34 -16.57
N THR A 60 -1.87 -4.87 -15.76
CA THR A 60 -2.97 -4.03 -15.28
C THR A 60 -2.47 -3.07 -14.18
N PRO A 61 -3.13 -1.90 -14.00
CA PRO A 61 -2.80 -0.99 -12.91
C PRO A 61 -2.84 -1.67 -11.53
N ARG A 62 -3.79 -2.61 -11.36
CA ARG A 62 -3.95 -3.39 -10.12
C ARG A 62 -2.77 -4.32 -9.87
N GLU A 63 -2.33 -5.08 -10.86
CA GLU A 63 -1.20 -6.01 -10.72
C GLU A 63 0.10 -5.26 -10.42
N THR A 64 0.34 -4.18 -11.17
CA THR A 64 1.51 -3.32 -10.95
C THR A 64 1.51 -2.74 -9.54
N SER A 65 0.38 -2.17 -9.10
CA SER A 65 0.27 -1.59 -7.75
C SER A 65 0.43 -2.63 -6.65
N ALA A 66 -0.15 -3.83 -6.82
CA ALA A 66 -0.02 -4.92 -5.85
C ALA A 66 1.43 -5.43 -5.75
N ALA A 67 2.13 -5.54 -6.89
CA ALA A 67 3.54 -5.92 -6.92
C ALA A 67 4.42 -4.86 -6.24
N LEU A 68 4.20 -3.58 -6.55
CA LEU A 68 4.93 -2.47 -5.92
C LEU A 68 4.71 -2.43 -4.41
N LEU A 69 3.46 -2.58 -3.97
CA LEU A 69 3.13 -2.64 -2.54
C LEU A 69 3.88 -3.78 -1.85
N LYS A 70 3.84 -4.99 -2.42
CA LYS A 70 4.55 -6.15 -1.85
C LYS A 70 6.05 -5.89 -1.71
N ILE A 71 6.68 -5.33 -2.74
CA ILE A 71 8.12 -5.00 -2.72
C ILE A 71 8.42 -3.92 -1.68
N ALA A 72 7.64 -2.84 -1.66
CA ALA A 72 7.82 -1.74 -0.73
C ALA A 72 7.64 -2.18 0.73
N MET A 73 6.61 -2.99 1.02
CA MET A 73 6.39 -3.56 2.35
C MET A 73 7.56 -4.44 2.78
N GLU A 74 8.09 -5.29 1.90
CA GLU A 74 9.21 -6.16 2.23
C GLU A 74 10.48 -5.35 2.53
N ARG A 75 10.76 -4.30 1.74
CA ARG A 75 11.86 -3.37 2.02
C ARG A 75 11.65 -2.64 3.34
N ALA A 76 10.44 -2.14 3.61
CA ALA A 76 10.13 -1.46 4.86
C ALA A 76 10.31 -2.38 6.08
N ARG A 77 9.97 -3.68 5.97
CA ARG A 77 10.23 -4.67 7.04
C ARG A 77 11.72 -4.83 7.34
N GLN A 78 12.56 -4.86 6.30
CA GLN A 78 14.03 -4.94 6.48
C GLN A 78 14.58 -3.78 7.31
N PHE A 79 13.95 -2.61 7.23
CA PHE A 79 14.33 -1.42 7.98
C PHE A 79 13.49 -1.20 9.26
N GLY A 80 12.62 -2.13 9.63
CA GLY A 80 11.74 -1.97 10.80
C GLY A 80 10.72 -0.83 10.67
N LEU A 81 10.43 -0.38 9.44
CA LEU A 81 9.53 0.74 9.16
C LEU A 81 8.06 0.33 9.07
N VAL A 82 7.76 -0.97 8.98
CA VAL A 82 6.38 -1.46 9.03
C VAL A 82 5.97 -1.52 10.49
N PRO A 83 5.04 -0.65 10.95
CA PRO A 83 4.48 -0.82 12.28
C PRO A 83 3.78 -2.17 12.34
N ALA A 84 3.93 -2.90 13.46
CA ALA A 84 3.11 -4.07 13.73
C ALA A 84 1.64 -3.66 13.52
N GLU A 85 0.90 -4.42 12.73
CA GLU A 85 -0.49 -4.08 12.36
C GLU A 85 -1.27 -3.64 13.61
N PRO A 86 -1.96 -2.49 13.60
CA PRO A 86 -2.70 -2.05 14.78
C PRO A 86 -3.77 -3.10 15.12
N PRO A 87 -3.91 -3.52 16.39
CA PRO A 87 -4.83 -4.59 16.78
C PRO A 87 -6.28 -4.11 16.85
N TRP A 88 -6.78 -3.44 15.81
CA TRP A 88 -8.19 -3.06 15.72
C TRP A 88 -9.14 -4.26 15.82
N TRP A 89 -8.70 -5.45 15.40
CA TRP A 89 -9.39 -6.73 15.60
C TRP A 89 -9.57 -7.10 17.08
N GLY A 90 -8.61 -6.75 17.94
CA GLY A 90 -8.69 -6.97 19.38
C GLY A 90 -9.67 -5.99 20.05
N ALA A 91 -9.60 -4.71 19.66
CA ALA A 91 -10.50 -3.67 20.16
C ALA A 91 -11.96 -3.94 19.75
N GLN A 92 -12.20 -4.34 18.50
CA GLN A 92 -13.55 -4.64 17.99
C GLN A 92 -14.19 -5.85 18.69
N ARG A 93 -13.41 -6.90 19.00
CA ARG A 93 -13.89 -8.05 19.78
C ARG A 93 -14.26 -7.67 21.22
N GLY A 94 -13.45 -6.83 21.87
CA GLY A 94 -13.72 -6.35 23.22
C GLY A 94 -15.03 -5.57 23.32
N ILE A 95 -15.29 -4.69 22.35
CA ILE A 95 -16.52 -3.90 22.27
C ILE A 95 -17.75 -4.80 22.11
N LEU A 96 -17.69 -5.81 21.23
CA LEU A 96 -18.80 -6.74 21.02
C LEU A 96 -19.15 -7.54 22.27
N ILE A 97 -18.14 -8.02 23.02
CA ILE A 97 -18.35 -8.76 24.28
C ILE A 97 -18.97 -7.85 25.34
N ALA A 98 -18.49 -6.62 25.47
CA ALA A 98 -19.03 -5.65 26.43
C ALA A 98 -20.51 -5.33 26.14
N CYS A 99 -20.86 -5.10 24.87
CA CYS A 99 -22.26 -4.89 24.48
C CYS A 99 -23.14 -6.11 24.77
N ALA A 100 -22.67 -7.32 24.47
CA ALA A 100 -23.42 -8.56 24.75
C ALA A 100 -23.66 -8.74 26.26
N ALA A 101 -22.64 -8.49 27.10
CA ALA A 101 -22.77 -8.56 28.55
C ALA A 101 -23.75 -7.52 29.09
N LEU A 102 -23.72 -6.29 28.56
CA LEU A 102 -24.63 -5.21 28.96
C LEU A 102 -26.09 -5.55 28.61
N LEU A 103 -26.33 -6.08 27.41
CA LEU A 103 -27.66 -6.53 27.00
C LEU A 103 -28.18 -7.66 27.89
N PHE A 104 -27.31 -8.63 28.22
CA PHE A 104 -27.69 -9.73 29.10
C PHE A 104 -28.08 -9.24 30.51
N LEU A 105 -27.30 -8.31 31.08
CA LEU A 105 -27.60 -7.69 32.37
C LEU A 105 -28.92 -6.90 32.33
N GLN A 106 -29.19 -6.15 31.26
CA GLN A 106 -30.45 -5.45 31.09
C GLN A 106 -31.63 -6.42 31.02
N CYS A 107 -31.53 -7.50 30.24
CA CYS A 107 -32.57 -8.53 30.16
C CYS A 107 -32.84 -9.17 31.53
N ALA A 108 -31.79 -9.53 32.28
CA ALA A 108 -31.93 -10.10 33.61
C ALA A 108 -32.62 -9.14 34.58
N ALA A 109 -32.28 -7.85 34.54
CA ALA A 109 -32.92 -6.83 35.37
C ALA A 109 -34.40 -6.63 35.03
N ILE A 110 -34.77 -6.66 33.75
CA ILE A 110 -36.17 -6.56 33.30
C ILE A 110 -36.98 -7.77 33.77
N VAL A 111 -36.46 -8.98 33.58
CA VAL A 111 -37.13 -10.22 34.01
C VAL A 111 -37.32 -10.23 35.52
N TRP A 112 -36.31 -9.82 36.28
CA TRP A 112 -36.40 -9.69 37.74
C TRP A 112 -37.50 -8.69 38.17
N TRP A 113 -37.62 -7.57 37.47
CA TRP A 113 -38.67 -6.56 37.73
C TRP A 113 -40.08 -7.08 37.48
N VAL A 114 -40.26 -7.91 36.44
CA VAL A 114 -41.58 -8.47 36.07
C VAL A 114 -42.00 -9.61 37.00
N LEU A 115 -41.05 -10.34 37.57
CA LEU A 115 -41.29 -11.48 38.48
C LEU A 115 -41.43 -11.07 39.96
N ARG A 116 -41.23 -9.80 40.28
CA ARG A 116 -41.36 -9.23 41.63
C ARG A 116 -42.78 -8.73 41.89
#